data_AF-A0A182Q688-F1
#
_entry.id   AF-A0A182Q688-F1
#
_cell.length_a   1.000
_cell.length_b   1.000
_cell.length_c   1.000
_cell.angle_alpha   90.00
_cell.angle_beta   90.00
_cell.angle_gamma   90.00
#
_symmetry.space_group_name_H-M   'P 1'
#
loop_
_entity.id
_entity.type
_entity.pdbx_description
1 polymer ?
#
loop_
_entity_poly.entity_id
_entity_poly.type
_entity_poly.pdbx_seq_one_letter_code
_entity_poly.pdbx_strand_id
1 'polypeptide(L)'
;LVRLRHYFKNMLCPDLHPPAAVRGMKQLDRAAFSKTIKVPHLLVPKDKNLNDVCRSIKKYLLKMERYKPVITDEFKITLHPLAVQKWEDLADVPLEKLEIGSEALVWQDIQLCYDNWKYDEIFKAVLPADKEALSSFSKIGHIVHLNLKEHLLPYKELIGEVMRDKIADCRTVVNKSLSIDNTYRNFQMELLCGEPDYKVTVKENGCQFEFDFSKVYWNPRLSTEHEKITKILHKNDVLYDLYAGVGPFTVPAARKGCKVLANDLNPDSYQALVRNCALNKVSKNVSCHNKDAVDFIKEDVRRELLTTCTDENFHGDVHITMNLPAMAVEHLIHFPGLLKGEDIVLQKRPLVHVYCFAKGVDDKKQIARELVEQWLGSEMGDELKEIAFVRNVAPNKDMMRVSFYLTGDLLLGSTVVHVRNSSKMAKKANKLKDQPKQLAKKAKNVFTVSQGKKNNFKKAKEVTSNLKKIHVQNKREKLDHKFQDLHAKIVAKKAPKPAPKPLPAKNKSKPDTSKVQTGLSEMQM
;
A
#
# COMPACT_ATOMS: atom_id res chain seq x y z
N LEU A 1 -7.97 22.69 20.28
CA LEU A 1 -6.92 23.71 20.06
C LEU A 1 -5.88 23.19 19.08
N VAL A 2 -6.11 23.39 17.77
CA VAL A 2 -5.10 23.09 16.74
C VAL A 2 -3.98 24.12 16.91
N ARG A 3 -2.78 23.69 17.34
CA ARG A 3 -1.59 24.54 17.22
C ARG A 3 -1.34 24.78 15.74
N LEU A 4 -1.93 25.85 15.18
CA LEU A 4 -1.52 26.42 13.91
C LEU A 4 -0.07 26.89 14.11
N ARG A 5 0.86 25.99 13.79
CA ARG A 5 2.25 26.30 13.52
C ARG A 5 2.25 27.24 12.32
N HIS A 6 2.09 28.54 12.58
CA HIS A 6 2.24 29.62 11.60
C HIS A 6 3.70 29.63 11.15
N TYR A 7 4.02 28.74 10.22
CA TYR A 7 5.30 28.74 9.52
C TYR A 7 5.00 28.96 8.05
N PHE A 8 5.81 29.83 7.45
CA PHE A 8 5.79 30.07 6.01
C PHE A 8 6.14 28.76 5.29
N LYS A 9 5.42 28.48 4.21
CA LYS A 9 5.65 27.28 3.41
C LYS A 9 6.83 27.55 2.48
N ASN A 10 7.96 26.86 2.69
CA ASN A 10 9.17 27.02 1.87
C ASN A 10 8.87 26.96 0.37
N MET A 11 8.03 26.01 -0.07
CA MET A 11 7.67 25.84 -1.48
C MET A 11 6.80 26.96 -2.08
N LEU A 12 6.44 28.00 -1.32
CA LEU A 12 5.87 29.24 -1.87
C LEU A 12 6.94 30.28 -2.22
N CYS A 13 8.18 30.09 -1.76
CA CYS A 13 9.32 30.94 -2.10
C CYS A 13 10.17 30.28 -3.20
N PRO A 14 10.25 30.86 -4.42
CA PRO A 14 11.02 30.29 -5.52
C PRO A 14 12.51 30.07 -5.19
N ASP A 15 13.10 30.94 -4.39
CA ASP A 15 14.49 30.80 -3.97
C ASP A 15 14.71 29.53 -3.13
N LEU A 16 13.71 29.07 -2.39
CA LEU A 16 13.79 27.85 -1.60
C LEU A 16 13.49 26.57 -2.38
N HIS A 17 13.11 26.66 -3.66
CA HIS A 17 12.89 25.48 -4.50
C HIS A 17 14.23 24.78 -4.83
N PRO A 18 14.24 23.45 -4.98
CA PRO A 18 15.39 22.75 -5.55
C PRO A 18 15.79 23.33 -6.91
N PRO A 19 17.06 23.22 -7.34
CA PRO A 19 17.52 23.76 -8.62
C PRO A 19 16.69 23.23 -9.80
N ALA A 20 16.28 24.12 -10.71
CA ALA A 20 15.46 23.72 -11.88
C ALA A 20 16.17 22.70 -12.80
N ALA A 21 17.51 22.69 -12.77
CA ALA A 21 18.36 21.78 -13.54
C ALA A 21 18.18 20.29 -13.18
N VAL A 22 17.61 19.96 -12.01
CA VAL A 22 17.38 18.56 -11.61
C VAL A 22 16.18 17.91 -12.31
N ARG A 23 15.41 18.69 -13.08
CA ARG A 23 14.23 18.18 -13.80
C ARG A 23 14.60 17.09 -14.80
N GLY A 24 13.90 15.95 -14.73
CA GLY A 24 14.11 14.82 -15.64
C GLY A 24 15.31 13.94 -15.29
N MET A 25 16.01 14.22 -14.19
CA MET A 25 17.09 13.38 -13.67
C MET A 25 16.57 11.96 -13.40
N LYS A 26 17.26 10.94 -13.92
CA LYS A 26 16.88 9.52 -13.76
C LYS A 26 17.75 8.76 -12.76
N GLN A 27 19.02 9.17 -12.63
CA GLN A 27 19.97 8.67 -11.64
C GLN A 27 20.24 9.78 -10.65
N LEU A 28 20.21 9.49 -9.35
CA LEU A 28 20.29 10.51 -8.32
C LEU A 28 21.70 11.10 -8.23
N ASP A 29 21.86 12.34 -8.67
CA ASP A 29 23.02 13.16 -8.36
C ASP A 29 22.67 14.14 -7.22
N ARG A 30 23.19 13.86 -6.03
CA ARG A 30 22.97 14.69 -4.83
C ARG A 30 23.68 16.05 -4.95
N ALA A 31 24.79 16.13 -5.68
CA ALA A 31 25.54 17.37 -5.84
C ALA A 31 24.80 18.39 -6.72
N ALA A 32 24.00 17.91 -7.70
CA ALA A 32 23.14 18.74 -8.53
C ALA A 32 22.05 19.51 -7.75
N PHE A 33 21.83 19.20 -6.48
CA PHE A 33 20.94 19.95 -5.58
C PHE A 33 21.63 21.12 -4.86
N SER A 34 22.94 21.31 -5.06
CA SER A 34 23.67 22.43 -4.48
C SER A 34 23.12 23.77 -4.99
N LYS A 35 22.77 24.68 -4.09
CA LYS A 35 22.18 25.98 -4.43
C LYS A 35 22.59 27.04 -3.41
N THR A 36 23.14 28.15 -3.89
CA THR A 36 23.38 29.33 -3.06
C THR A 36 22.18 30.28 -3.18
N ILE A 37 21.68 30.76 -2.05
CA ILE A 37 20.59 31.74 -2.02
C ILE A 37 20.87 32.82 -0.99
N LYS A 38 20.38 34.03 -1.26
CA LYS A 38 20.48 35.16 -0.33
C LYS A 38 19.24 35.20 0.56
N VAL A 39 19.42 35.22 1.88
CA VAL A 39 18.33 35.20 2.86
C VAL A 39 18.54 36.26 3.95
N PRO A 40 17.44 36.74 4.58
CA PRO A 40 17.52 37.63 5.72
C PRO A 40 18.08 36.91 6.95
N HIS A 41 18.97 37.58 7.67
CA HIS A 41 19.48 37.19 8.97
C HIS A 41 19.32 38.33 9.96
N LEU A 42 18.96 37.99 11.20
CA LEU A 42 19.06 38.89 12.33
C LEU A 42 20.37 38.62 13.08
N LEU A 43 21.25 39.61 13.13
CA LEU A 43 22.45 39.60 13.95
C LEU A 43 22.10 40.07 15.36
N VAL A 44 22.24 39.18 16.34
CA VAL A 44 21.95 39.49 17.73
C VAL A 44 23.23 40.03 18.39
N PRO A 45 23.21 41.21 19.03
CA PRO A 45 24.38 41.70 19.74
C PRO A 45 24.83 40.71 20.84
N LYS A 46 26.14 40.54 21.02
CA LYS A 46 26.70 39.50 21.90
C LYS A 46 26.37 39.68 23.39
N ASP A 47 26.04 40.89 23.79
CA ASP A 47 25.56 41.25 25.13
C ASP A 47 24.09 40.88 25.36
N LYS A 48 23.36 40.44 24.33
CA LYS A 48 21.95 40.02 24.41
C LYS A 48 21.79 38.52 24.53
N ASN A 49 20.67 38.10 25.12
CA ASN A 49 20.31 36.70 25.22
C ASN A 49 19.69 36.18 23.91
N LEU A 50 20.49 35.43 23.12
CA LEU A 50 20.06 34.83 21.86
C LEU A 50 18.79 33.97 21.99
N ASN A 51 18.61 33.26 23.11
CA ASN A 51 17.44 32.40 23.32
C ASN A 51 16.15 33.22 23.50
N ASP A 52 16.22 34.37 24.18
CA ASP A 52 15.06 35.25 24.37
C ASP A 52 14.64 35.89 23.04
N VAL A 53 15.62 36.34 22.24
CA VAL A 53 15.37 36.86 20.89
C VAL A 53 14.77 35.77 20.00
N CYS A 54 15.37 34.58 19.97
CA CYS A 54 14.88 33.44 19.20
C CYS A 54 13.45 33.03 19.59
N ARG A 55 13.08 33.11 20.87
CA ARG A 55 11.70 32.84 21.32
C ARG A 55 10.72 33.85 20.72
N SER A 56 11.09 35.12 20.66
CA SER A 56 10.27 36.21 20.15
C SER A 56 10.07 36.16 18.62
N ILE A 57 11.10 35.75 17.86
CA ILE A 57 11.04 35.68 16.38
C ILE A 57 10.78 34.28 15.80
N LYS A 58 10.39 33.30 16.65
CA LYS A 58 10.29 31.87 16.28
C LYS A 58 9.43 31.57 15.04
N LYS A 59 8.43 32.40 14.75
CA LYS A 59 7.53 32.28 13.58
C LYS A 59 8.19 32.66 12.26
N TYR A 60 9.24 33.49 12.31
CA TYR A 60 10.00 33.96 11.14
C TYR A 60 11.18 33.08 10.77
N LEU A 61 11.55 32.09 11.59
CA LEU A 61 12.71 31.23 11.31
C LEU A 61 12.59 30.49 9.98
N LEU A 62 13.68 30.42 9.22
CA LEU A 62 13.78 29.51 8.07
C LEU A 62 13.88 28.05 8.55
N LYS A 63 12.84 27.25 8.31
CA LYS A 63 12.80 25.84 8.74
C LYS A 63 12.92 24.91 7.55
N MET A 64 14.08 24.27 7.41
CA MET A 64 14.33 23.25 6.39
C MET A 64 14.87 21.98 7.04
N GLU A 65 14.85 20.86 6.31
CA GLU A 65 15.47 19.63 6.81
C GLU A 65 16.97 19.86 7.03
N ARG A 66 17.50 19.33 8.13
CA ARG A 66 18.95 19.38 8.44
C ARG A 66 19.59 20.78 8.34
N TYR A 67 18.78 21.85 8.47
CA TYR A 67 19.23 23.23 8.49
C TYR A 67 19.04 23.81 9.89
N LYS A 68 20.08 24.43 10.45
CA LYS A 68 20.03 25.09 11.75
C LYS A 68 19.86 26.59 11.54
N PRO A 69 18.65 27.15 11.73
CA PRO A 69 18.43 28.58 11.54
C PRO A 69 18.99 29.45 12.66
N VAL A 70 19.42 28.88 13.78
CA VAL A 70 20.06 29.61 14.88
C VAL A 70 21.50 29.17 14.93
N ILE A 71 22.42 30.11 14.67
CA ILE A 71 23.86 29.91 14.63
C ILE A 71 24.44 30.59 15.86
N THR A 72 24.61 29.82 16.93
CA THR A 72 24.97 30.32 18.26
C THR A 72 26.32 31.03 18.27
N ASP A 73 27.33 30.47 17.58
CA ASP A 73 28.69 31.01 17.60
C ASP A 73 28.79 32.39 16.92
N GLU A 74 27.90 32.66 15.97
CA GLU A 74 27.81 33.93 15.24
C GLU A 74 26.73 34.87 15.80
N PHE A 75 25.99 34.45 16.84
CA PHE A 75 24.80 35.14 17.34
C PHE A 75 23.83 35.51 16.21
N LYS A 76 23.65 34.60 15.24
CA LYS A 76 22.92 34.86 14.00
C LYS A 76 21.67 34.01 13.90
N ILE A 77 20.55 34.60 13.48
CA ILE A 77 19.29 33.91 13.26
C ILE A 77 18.84 34.07 11.82
N THR A 78 18.75 32.98 11.06
CA THR A 78 18.23 32.95 9.69
C THR A 78 16.71 33.01 9.67
N LEU A 79 16.18 33.98 8.92
CA LEU A 79 14.76 34.23 8.76
C LEU A 79 14.27 33.75 7.39
N HIS A 80 12.99 33.47 7.29
CA HIS A 80 12.37 32.99 6.06
C HIS A 80 12.23 34.16 5.07
N PRO A 81 12.78 34.08 3.84
CA PRO A 81 12.84 35.21 2.90
C PRO A 81 11.48 35.72 2.43
N LEU A 82 10.45 34.86 2.36
CA LEU A 82 9.08 35.32 2.08
C LEU A 82 8.46 36.10 3.26
N ALA A 83 8.91 35.80 4.48
CA ALA A 83 8.34 36.32 5.72
C ALA A 83 8.93 37.66 6.12
N VAL A 84 10.20 37.86 5.79
CA VAL A 84 11.00 39.04 6.14
C VAL A 84 11.70 39.50 4.88
N GLN A 85 11.12 40.51 4.24
CA GLN A 85 11.67 41.17 3.07
C GLN A 85 12.26 42.54 3.42
N LYS A 86 11.84 43.10 4.57
CA LYS A 86 12.32 44.36 5.14
C LYS A 86 12.15 44.38 6.66
N TRP A 87 12.72 45.37 7.34
CA TRP A 87 12.69 45.48 8.81
C TRP A 87 11.26 45.56 9.37
N GLU A 88 10.38 46.28 8.69
CA GLU A 88 9.00 46.51 9.13
C GLU A 88 8.17 45.22 9.21
N ASP A 89 8.59 44.15 8.53
CA ASP A 89 7.94 42.85 8.61
C ASP A 89 8.10 42.19 10.01
N LEU A 90 9.02 42.71 10.83
CA LEU A 90 9.28 42.30 12.22
C LEU A 90 8.62 43.22 13.25
N ALA A 91 7.78 44.18 12.84
CA ALA A 91 7.19 45.19 13.73
C ALA A 91 6.31 44.62 14.86
N ASP A 92 5.82 43.38 14.71
CA ASP A 92 5.02 42.71 15.73
C ASP A 92 5.87 41.95 16.78
N VAL A 93 7.19 42.05 16.68
CA VAL A 93 8.16 41.53 17.65
C VAL A 93 8.77 42.71 18.41
N PRO A 94 8.87 42.66 19.75
CA PRO A 94 9.44 43.75 20.55
C PRO A 94 10.97 43.78 20.48
N LEU A 95 11.56 43.85 19.28
CA LEU A 95 13.02 43.90 19.07
C LEU A 95 13.64 45.17 19.67
N GLU A 96 12.93 46.30 19.64
CA GLU A 96 13.35 47.55 20.28
C GLU A 96 13.49 47.40 21.80
N LYS A 97 12.59 46.64 22.45
CA LYS A 97 12.69 46.33 23.89
C LYS A 97 13.88 45.42 24.22
N LEU A 98 14.41 44.73 23.20
CA LEU A 98 15.61 43.92 23.28
C LEU A 98 16.86 44.69 22.84
N GLU A 99 16.71 46.00 22.58
CA GLU A 99 17.76 46.91 22.08
C GLU A 99 18.40 46.40 20.77
N ILE A 100 17.57 45.90 19.85
CA ILE A 100 17.98 45.45 18.51
C ILE A 100 17.33 46.38 17.47
N GLY A 101 18.17 47.14 16.75
CA GLY A 101 17.74 48.07 15.69
C GLY A 101 17.74 47.45 14.29
N SER A 102 17.35 48.25 13.29
CA SER A 102 17.19 47.79 11.90
C SER A 102 18.50 47.43 11.22
N GLU A 103 19.63 47.96 11.70
CA GLU A 103 20.98 47.62 11.29
C GLU A 103 21.35 46.16 11.56
N ALA A 104 20.64 45.49 12.47
CA ALA A 104 20.83 44.08 12.77
C ALA A 104 20.30 43.15 11.66
N LEU A 105 19.42 43.64 10.78
CA LEU A 105 18.86 42.85 9.69
C LEU A 105 19.74 42.94 8.45
N VAL A 106 20.37 41.82 8.10
CA VAL A 106 21.31 41.71 6.98
C VAL A 106 20.90 40.61 6.01
N TRP A 107 21.31 40.72 4.74
CA TRP A 107 21.09 39.68 3.74
C TRP A 107 22.41 39.02 3.39
N GLN A 108 22.52 37.73 3.67
CA GLN A 108 23.73 36.94 3.41
C GLN A 108 23.37 35.68 2.63
N ASP A 109 24.37 35.15 1.94
CA ASP A 109 24.24 33.91 1.19
C ASP A 109 24.29 32.71 2.15
N ILE A 110 23.41 31.76 1.90
CA ILE A 110 23.45 30.42 2.52
C ILE A 110 23.59 29.37 1.42
N GLN A 111 24.27 28.27 1.77
CA GLN A 111 24.35 27.10 0.91
C GLN A 111 23.27 26.10 1.30
N LEU A 112 22.40 25.78 0.35
CA LEU A 112 21.49 24.65 0.41
C LEU A 112 22.05 23.47 -0.38
N CYS A 113 21.70 22.27 0.04
CA CYS A 113 22.09 21.02 -0.58
C CYS A 113 20.95 20.00 -0.51
N TYR A 114 21.13 18.84 -1.15
CA TYR A 114 20.15 17.74 -1.20
C TYR A 114 19.45 17.47 0.14
N ASP A 115 20.20 17.52 1.24
CA ASP A 115 19.74 17.25 2.59
C ASP A 115 18.69 18.22 3.14
N ASN A 116 18.52 19.39 2.51
CA ASN A 116 17.61 20.42 2.99
C ASN A 116 16.17 20.29 2.52
N TRP A 117 15.91 19.44 1.52
CA TRP A 117 14.59 19.17 0.98
C TRP A 117 14.06 17.80 1.37
N LYS A 118 12.75 17.73 1.54
CA LYS A 118 12.02 16.48 1.74
C LYS A 118 11.93 15.67 0.45
N TYR A 119 11.63 14.38 0.58
CA TYR A 119 11.44 13.49 -0.58
C TYR A 119 10.37 14.02 -1.55
N ASP A 120 9.27 14.60 -1.06
CA ASP A 120 8.17 15.09 -1.90
C ASP A 120 8.56 16.37 -2.66
N GLU A 121 9.36 17.24 -2.03
CA GLU A 121 9.93 18.43 -2.65
C GLU A 121 10.94 18.06 -3.74
N ILE A 122 11.79 17.07 -3.47
CA ILE A 122 12.74 16.50 -4.45
C ILE A 122 11.98 15.90 -5.64
N PHE A 123 10.99 15.05 -5.40
CA PHE A 123 10.22 14.44 -6.47
C PHE A 123 9.44 15.46 -7.29
N LYS A 124 8.89 16.50 -6.66
CA LYS A 124 8.23 17.59 -7.37
C LYS A 124 9.20 18.37 -8.27
N ALA A 125 10.48 18.45 -7.91
CA ALA A 125 11.52 19.10 -8.72
C ALA A 125 12.07 18.20 -9.83
N VAL A 126 12.22 16.89 -9.57
CA VAL A 126 12.84 15.94 -10.49
C VAL A 126 11.84 15.36 -11.50
N LEU A 127 10.68 14.87 -11.05
CA LEU A 127 9.76 14.10 -11.89
C LEU A 127 9.03 14.99 -12.91
N PRO A 128 8.49 14.48 -14.02
CA PRO A 128 7.76 15.30 -15.00
C PRO A 128 6.56 16.04 -14.37
N ALA A 129 6.46 17.36 -14.59
CA ALA A 129 5.43 18.21 -13.97
C ALA A 129 4.03 18.03 -14.59
N ASP A 130 3.97 17.53 -15.82
CA ASP A 130 2.76 17.24 -16.60
C ASP A 130 2.17 15.86 -16.27
N LYS A 131 2.86 15.06 -15.46
CA LYS A 131 2.43 13.71 -15.11
C LYS A 131 2.04 13.62 -13.65
N GLU A 132 1.25 12.59 -13.34
CA GLU A 132 0.86 12.32 -11.97
C GLU A 132 2.09 12.01 -11.10
N ALA A 133 2.12 12.58 -9.90
CA ALA A 133 3.19 12.39 -8.94
C ALA A 133 3.26 10.95 -8.42
N LEU A 134 4.31 10.65 -7.65
CA LEU A 134 4.42 9.40 -6.91
C LEU A 134 3.20 9.20 -6.01
N SER A 135 2.59 8.02 -6.10
CA SER A 135 1.47 7.63 -5.25
C SER A 135 1.91 7.52 -3.77
N SER A 136 0.93 7.51 -2.85
CA SER A 136 1.25 7.29 -1.42
C SER A 136 1.99 5.96 -1.23
N PHE A 137 3.01 5.95 -0.38
CA PHE A 137 3.74 4.73 0.00
C PHE A 137 3.22 4.13 1.31
N SER A 138 3.72 2.96 1.67
CA SER A 138 3.53 2.37 3.01
C SER A 138 4.88 2.04 3.61
N LYS A 139 5.09 2.37 4.89
CA LYS A 139 6.27 1.96 5.65
C LYS A 139 5.91 0.74 6.49
N ILE A 140 6.70 -0.32 6.38
CA ILE A 140 6.57 -1.57 7.12
C ILE A 140 7.93 -1.84 7.77
N GLY A 141 8.08 -1.50 9.05
CA GLY A 141 9.37 -1.57 9.72
C GLY A 141 10.38 -0.66 9.02
N HIS A 142 11.50 -1.21 8.57
CA HIS A 142 12.50 -0.50 7.76
C HIS A 142 12.24 -0.51 6.26
N ILE A 143 11.14 -1.12 5.81
CA ILE A 143 10.80 -1.26 4.39
C ILE A 143 9.87 -0.14 3.96
N VAL A 144 10.19 0.53 2.85
CA VAL A 144 9.25 1.38 2.12
C VAL A 144 8.71 0.62 0.93
N HIS A 145 7.39 0.47 0.88
CA HIS A 145 6.67 -0.19 -0.20
C HIS A 145 5.93 0.83 -1.08
N LEU A 146 6.30 0.85 -2.36
CA LEU A 146 5.79 1.74 -3.40
C LEU A 146 4.84 1.01 -4.36
N ASN A 147 4.04 1.79 -5.07
CA ASN A 147 3.25 1.35 -6.22
C ASN A 147 3.50 2.32 -7.38
N LEU A 148 4.60 2.10 -8.09
CA LEU A 148 5.02 2.94 -9.20
C LEU A 148 4.10 2.75 -10.41
N LYS A 149 3.68 3.87 -10.99
CA LYS A 149 2.97 3.90 -12.28
C LYS A 149 3.99 3.76 -13.41
N GLU A 150 3.54 3.31 -14.57
CA GLU A 150 4.39 3.03 -15.74
C GLU A 150 5.29 4.23 -16.10
N HIS A 151 4.76 5.45 -16.07
CA HIS A 151 5.53 6.65 -16.38
C HIS A 151 6.59 7.03 -15.35
N LEU A 152 6.57 6.42 -14.16
CA LEU A 152 7.57 6.61 -13.10
C LEU A 152 8.64 5.51 -13.11
N LEU A 153 8.43 4.41 -13.84
CA LEU A 153 9.43 3.32 -13.93
C LEU A 153 10.81 3.79 -14.43
N PRO A 154 10.93 4.76 -15.37
CA PRO A 154 12.24 5.29 -15.76
C PRO A 154 13.01 6.01 -14.64
N TYR A 155 12.35 6.32 -13.52
CA TYR A 155 12.91 7.02 -12.36
C TYR A 155 13.02 6.10 -11.14
N LYS A 156 12.76 4.79 -11.28
CA LYS A 156 12.57 3.88 -10.14
C LYS A 156 13.78 3.79 -9.21
N GLU A 157 14.99 3.84 -9.76
CA GLU A 157 16.25 3.80 -8.99
C GLU A 157 16.42 5.07 -8.16
N LEU A 158 16.30 6.25 -8.80
CA LEU A 158 16.32 7.53 -8.11
C LEU A 158 15.23 7.62 -7.03
N ILE A 159 14.01 7.19 -7.33
CA ILE A 159 12.92 7.16 -6.36
C ILE A 159 13.30 6.26 -5.17
N GLY A 160 13.85 5.08 -5.45
CA GLY A 160 14.36 4.16 -4.43
C GLY A 160 15.38 4.81 -3.51
N GLU A 161 16.41 5.46 -4.08
CA GLU A 161 17.44 6.14 -3.31
C GLU A 161 16.90 7.31 -2.48
N VAL A 162 16.07 8.17 -3.08
CA VAL A 162 15.49 9.32 -2.35
C VAL A 162 14.62 8.83 -1.19
N MET A 163 13.81 7.79 -1.40
CA MET A 163 13.00 7.22 -0.33
C MET A 163 13.86 6.63 0.80
N ARG A 164 14.96 5.94 0.47
CA ARG A 164 15.91 5.40 1.45
C ARG A 164 16.59 6.52 2.25
N ASP A 165 17.07 7.55 1.57
CA ASP A 165 17.83 8.65 2.20
C ASP A 165 16.95 9.54 3.10
N LYS A 166 15.67 9.72 2.72
CA LYS A 166 14.78 10.71 3.35
C LYS A 166 13.78 10.12 4.34
N ILE A 167 13.47 8.83 4.27
CA ILE A 167 12.59 8.20 5.24
C ILE A 167 13.44 7.63 6.38
N ALA A 168 13.24 8.16 7.59
CA ALA A 168 13.92 7.67 8.79
C ALA A 168 13.78 6.15 8.94
N ASP A 169 14.86 5.49 9.34
CA ASP A 169 14.97 4.03 9.53
C ASP A 169 14.70 3.18 8.27
N CYS A 170 14.62 3.77 7.09
CA CYS A 170 14.45 3.03 5.84
C CYS A 170 15.78 2.38 5.43
N ARG A 171 15.78 1.06 5.26
CA ARG A 171 16.94 0.33 4.71
C ARG A 171 16.65 -0.32 3.37
N THR A 172 15.38 -0.60 3.08
CA THR A 172 14.97 -1.37 1.91
C THR A 172 13.77 -0.70 1.25
N VAL A 173 13.85 -0.44 -0.05
CA VAL A 173 12.74 0.12 -0.83
C VAL A 173 12.31 -0.88 -1.88
N VAL A 174 11.03 -1.18 -1.90
CA VAL A 174 10.43 -2.16 -2.80
C VAL A 174 9.27 -1.56 -3.58
N ASN A 175 9.07 -2.04 -4.79
CA ASN A 175 7.91 -1.74 -5.60
C ASN A 175 6.99 -2.97 -5.67
N LYS A 176 5.69 -2.72 -5.67
CA LYS A 176 4.69 -3.74 -5.96
C LYS A 176 4.81 -4.19 -7.42
N SER A 177 5.09 -5.48 -7.65
CA SER A 177 4.94 -6.07 -8.98
C SER A 177 3.45 -6.18 -9.38
N LEU A 178 3.19 -6.18 -10.68
CA LEU A 178 1.84 -6.34 -11.24
C LEU A 178 1.25 -7.75 -10.99
N SER A 179 2.09 -8.75 -10.67
CA SER A 179 1.70 -10.13 -10.38
C SER A 179 1.45 -10.35 -8.88
N ILE A 180 0.26 -10.86 -8.54
CA ILE A 180 -0.09 -11.35 -7.20
C ILE A 180 -0.09 -12.88 -7.25
N ASP A 181 0.58 -13.55 -6.31
CA ASP A 181 0.29 -14.97 -6.09
C ASP A 181 -1.07 -15.09 -5.42
N ASN A 182 -2.06 -15.62 -6.15
CA ASN A 182 -3.45 -15.68 -5.69
C ASN A 182 -3.66 -16.64 -4.51
N THR A 183 -2.74 -17.56 -4.23
CA THR A 183 -2.93 -18.58 -3.19
C THR A 183 -2.63 -18.03 -1.79
N TYR A 184 -1.44 -17.43 -1.62
CA TYR A 184 -0.99 -16.90 -0.32
C TYR A 184 -1.09 -15.37 -0.22
N ARG A 185 -1.54 -14.70 -1.29
CA ARG A 185 -1.64 -13.23 -1.41
C ARG A 185 -0.33 -12.48 -1.19
N ASN A 186 0.80 -13.17 -1.38
CA ASN A 186 2.10 -12.54 -1.36
C ASN A 186 2.28 -11.72 -2.64
N PHE A 187 2.72 -10.47 -2.48
CA PHE A 187 3.08 -9.63 -3.62
C PHE A 187 4.49 -10.00 -4.06
N GLN A 188 4.69 -10.22 -5.36
CA GLN A 188 6.05 -10.17 -5.88
C GLN A 188 6.56 -8.74 -5.72
N MET A 189 7.71 -8.60 -5.06
CA MET A 189 8.33 -7.30 -4.79
C MET A 189 9.57 -7.17 -5.66
N GLU A 190 9.67 -6.04 -6.33
CA GLU A 190 10.91 -5.61 -6.98
C GLU A 190 11.71 -4.79 -5.98
N LEU A 191 12.94 -5.21 -5.67
CA LEU A 191 13.87 -4.40 -4.89
C LEU A 191 14.31 -3.20 -5.74
N LEU A 192 14.03 -1.99 -5.25
CA LEU A 192 14.44 -0.75 -5.91
C LEU A 192 15.74 -0.19 -5.35
N CYS A 193 15.95 -0.31 -4.03
CA CYS A 193 17.11 0.26 -3.36
C CYS A 193 17.35 -0.40 -2.00
N GLY A 194 18.64 -0.48 -1.60
CA GLY A 194 19.06 -1.04 -0.32
C GLY A 194 19.20 -2.56 -0.35
N GLU A 195 19.21 -3.17 0.83
CA GLU A 195 19.46 -4.60 0.99
C GLU A 195 18.18 -5.44 0.83
N PRO A 196 18.26 -6.68 0.29
CA PRO A 196 17.14 -7.62 0.18
C PRO A 196 16.75 -8.23 1.55
N ASP A 197 16.66 -7.41 2.59
CA ASP A 197 16.19 -7.79 3.94
C ASP A 197 14.69 -7.49 4.08
N TYR A 198 13.88 -8.54 4.00
CA TYR A 198 12.42 -8.45 4.08
C TYR A 198 11.87 -8.78 5.49
N LYS A 199 12.74 -9.06 6.46
CA LYS A 199 12.32 -9.38 7.84
C LYS A 199 12.08 -8.09 8.61
N VAL A 200 10.84 -7.84 8.98
CA VAL A 200 10.43 -6.59 9.62
C VAL A 200 9.96 -6.83 11.04
N THR A 201 10.17 -5.81 11.87
CA THR A 201 9.54 -5.67 13.17
C THR A 201 8.66 -4.42 13.12
N VAL A 202 7.37 -4.57 13.39
CA VAL A 202 6.40 -3.47 13.41
C VAL A 202 5.69 -3.39 14.75
N LYS A 203 5.18 -2.20 15.09
CA LYS A 203 4.31 -2.00 16.25
C LYS A 203 2.94 -1.54 15.76
N GLU A 204 1.90 -2.23 16.17
CA GLU A 204 0.51 -1.89 15.88
C GLU A 204 -0.34 -2.15 17.12
N ASN A 205 -1.22 -1.20 17.48
CA ASN A 205 -2.16 -1.33 18.61
C ASN A 205 -1.47 -1.80 19.91
N GLY A 206 -0.29 -1.24 20.19
CA GLY A 206 0.51 -1.54 21.36
C GLY A 206 1.23 -2.89 21.33
N CYS A 207 1.03 -3.71 20.30
CA CYS A 207 1.65 -5.03 20.14
C CYS A 207 2.79 -4.98 19.12
N GLN A 208 3.76 -5.88 19.25
CA GLN A 208 4.90 -6.00 18.34
C GLN A 208 4.72 -7.21 17.44
N PHE A 209 5.03 -7.07 16.15
CA PHE A 209 4.91 -8.15 15.18
C PHE A 209 6.20 -8.29 14.40
N GLU A 210 6.66 -9.52 14.24
CA GLU A 210 7.80 -9.90 13.44
C GLU A 210 7.38 -10.87 12.35
N PHE A 211 7.81 -10.60 11.12
CA PHE A 211 7.51 -11.45 9.97
C PHE A 211 8.41 -11.11 8.78
N ASP A 212 8.45 -12.00 7.80
CA ASP A 212 9.04 -11.75 6.49
C ASP A 212 7.97 -11.17 5.56
N PHE A 213 8.08 -9.88 5.23
CA PHE A 213 7.09 -9.17 4.41
C PHE A 213 6.99 -9.72 2.97
N SER A 214 7.98 -10.47 2.51
CA SER A 214 7.92 -11.15 1.20
C SER A 214 7.07 -12.42 1.20
N LYS A 215 6.78 -12.96 2.38
CA LYS A 215 6.11 -14.25 2.54
C LYS A 215 4.73 -14.17 3.17
N VAL A 216 4.32 -13.01 3.68
CA VAL A 216 3.03 -12.83 4.34
C VAL A 216 2.33 -11.57 3.86
N TYR A 217 1.01 -11.56 3.96
CA TYR A 217 0.22 -10.36 3.70
C TYR A 217 0.19 -9.47 4.95
N TRP A 218 0.65 -8.22 4.81
CA TRP A 218 0.50 -7.17 5.82
C TRP A 218 0.09 -5.85 5.18
N ASN A 219 -0.85 -5.14 5.81
CA ASN A 219 -1.32 -3.84 5.31
C ASN A 219 -1.50 -2.87 6.49
N PRO A 220 -0.55 -1.93 6.71
CA PRO A 220 -0.59 -1.03 7.87
C PRO A 220 -1.80 -0.07 7.87
N ARG A 221 -2.47 0.08 6.73
CA ARG A 221 -3.68 0.90 6.60
C ARG A 221 -4.93 0.22 7.21
N LEU A 222 -4.83 -1.02 7.67
CA LEU A 222 -5.91 -1.71 8.39
C LEU A 222 -5.81 -1.55 9.92
N SER A 223 -4.74 -0.92 10.42
CA SER A 223 -4.51 -0.74 11.87
C SER A 223 -5.71 -0.19 12.64
N THR A 224 -6.39 0.82 12.08
CA THR A 224 -7.60 1.41 12.69
C THR A 224 -8.78 0.44 12.72
N GLU A 225 -8.92 -0.41 11.71
CA GLU A 225 -9.96 -1.44 11.68
C GLU A 225 -9.65 -2.57 12.67
N HIS A 226 -8.38 -2.99 12.74
CA HIS A 226 -7.90 -3.91 13.76
C HIS A 226 -8.19 -3.36 15.16
N GLU A 227 -7.94 -2.07 15.38
CA GLU A 227 -8.19 -1.40 16.65
C GLU A 227 -9.69 -1.38 16.99
N LYS A 228 -10.58 -1.10 16.03
CA LYS A 228 -12.04 -1.10 16.26
C LYS A 228 -12.55 -2.46 16.75
N ILE A 229 -12.16 -3.55 16.09
CA ILE A 229 -12.59 -4.90 16.50
C ILE A 229 -11.97 -5.26 17.84
N THR A 230 -10.66 -5.04 17.99
CA THR A 230 -10.01 -5.39 19.25
C THR A 230 -10.53 -4.56 20.42
N LYS A 231 -10.99 -3.32 20.20
CA LYS A 231 -11.62 -2.46 21.23
C LYS A 231 -12.91 -3.02 21.80
N ILE A 232 -13.76 -3.64 20.98
CA ILE A 232 -15.03 -4.23 21.46
C ILE A 232 -14.86 -5.55 22.19
N LEU A 233 -13.67 -6.16 22.14
CA LEU A 233 -13.34 -7.37 22.89
C LEU A 233 -12.94 -7.04 24.33
N HIS A 234 -13.37 -7.88 25.26
CA HIS A 234 -13.15 -7.80 26.68
C HIS A 234 -12.46 -9.05 27.23
N LYS A 235 -11.99 -8.96 28.47
CA LYS A 235 -11.40 -10.10 29.17
C LYS A 235 -12.41 -11.25 29.26
N ASN A 236 -11.95 -12.47 29.06
CA ASN A 236 -12.75 -13.70 29.02
C ASN A 236 -13.64 -13.90 27.78
N ASP A 237 -13.67 -12.95 26.84
CA ASP A 237 -14.29 -13.20 25.53
C ASP A 237 -13.52 -14.28 24.76
N VAL A 238 -14.19 -14.85 23.75
CA VAL A 238 -13.62 -15.81 22.82
C VAL A 238 -13.57 -15.22 21.43
N LEU A 239 -12.41 -15.33 20.76
CA LEU A 239 -12.21 -14.91 19.38
C LEU A 239 -11.81 -16.10 18.50
N TYR A 240 -12.55 -16.33 17.42
CA TYR A 240 -12.17 -17.24 16.35
C TYR A 240 -11.69 -16.44 15.14
N ASP A 241 -10.38 -16.43 14.90
CA ASP A 241 -9.73 -15.66 13.83
C ASP A 241 -9.37 -16.58 12.66
N LEU A 242 -10.25 -16.63 11.65
CA LEU A 242 -10.18 -17.64 10.58
C LEU A 242 -9.03 -17.41 9.58
N TYR A 243 -8.56 -16.18 9.47
CA TYR A 243 -7.50 -15.73 8.55
C TYR A 243 -6.56 -14.78 9.30
N ALA A 244 -5.93 -15.31 10.34
CA ALA A 244 -5.20 -14.54 11.32
C ALA A 244 -3.96 -13.84 10.74
N GLY A 245 -3.42 -14.29 9.59
CA GLY A 245 -2.16 -13.79 9.08
C GLY A 245 -1.07 -13.89 10.15
N VAL A 246 -0.43 -12.76 10.47
CA VAL A 246 0.57 -12.67 11.53
C VAL A 246 -0.01 -12.31 12.92
N GLY A 247 -1.34 -12.23 13.03
CA GLY A 247 -2.09 -12.06 14.27
C GLY A 247 -2.53 -10.64 14.67
N PRO A 248 -2.88 -9.71 13.77
CA PRO A 248 -3.23 -8.34 14.16
C PRO A 248 -4.55 -8.23 14.96
N PHE A 249 -5.48 -9.20 14.84
CA PHE A 249 -6.61 -9.32 15.76
C PHE A 249 -6.28 -10.26 16.93
N THR A 250 -5.69 -11.42 16.62
CA THR A 250 -5.34 -12.47 17.57
C THR A 250 -4.50 -11.97 18.75
N VAL A 251 -3.37 -11.31 18.49
CA VAL A 251 -2.41 -10.92 19.54
C VAL A 251 -3.00 -9.86 20.48
N PRO A 252 -3.60 -8.74 19.99
CA PRO A 252 -4.21 -7.76 20.89
C PRO A 252 -5.41 -8.33 21.68
N ALA A 253 -6.24 -9.19 21.08
CA ALA A 253 -7.34 -9.86 21.78
C ALA A 253 -6.82 -10.73 22.93
N ALA A 254 -5.84 -11.59 22.65
CA ALA A 254 -5.25 -12.46 23.67
C ALA A 254 -4.58 -11.68 24.80
N ARG A 255 -3.98 -10.52 24.49
CA ARG A 255 -3.39 -9.61 25.48
C ARG A 255 -4.43 -8.95 26.40
N LYS A 256 -5.66 -8.75 25.92
CA LYS A 256 -6.80 -8.32 26.75
C LYS A 256 -7.36 -9.44 27.65
N GLY A 257 -6.86 -10.67 27.49
CA GLY A 257 -7.33 -11.83 28.24
C GLY A 257 -8.48 -12.57 27.57
N CYS A 258 -8.69 -12.39 26.27
CA CYS A 258 -9.59 -13.26 25.50
C CYS A 258 -8.91 -14.63 25.28
N LYS A 259 -9.70 -15.71 25.19
CA LYS A 259 -9.23 -16.96 24.59
C LYS A 259 -9.36 -16.86 23.07
N VAL A 260 -8.34 -17.27 22.33
CA VAL A 260 -8.31 -17.10 20.87
C VAL A 260 -7.99 -18.41 20.18
N LEU A 261 -8.81 -18.76 19.19
CA LEU A 261 -8.53 -19.81 18.22
C LEU A 261 -8.17 -19.12 16.89
N ALA A 262 -6.93 -19.24 16.45
CA ALA A 262 -6.40 -18.51 15.31
C ALA A 262 -5.93 -19.46 14.21
N ASN A 263 -6.31 -19.18 12.97
CA ASN A 263 -5.95 -20.00 11.82
C ASN A 263 -5.43 -19.15 10.66
N ASP A 264 -4.44 -19.66 9.93
CA ASP A 264 -4.09 -19.13 8.62
C ASP A 264 -3.63 -20.25 7.70
N LEU A 265 -3.99 -20.21 6.41
CA LEU A 265 -3.59 -21.22 5.43
C LEU A 265 -2.10 -21.12 5.07
N ASN A 266 -1.53 -19.92 5.09
CA ASN A 266 -0.14 -19.70 4.73
C ASN A 266 0.79 -20.17 5.87
N PRO A 267 1.68 -21.15 5.64
CA PRO A 267 2.58 -21.64 6.67
C PRO A 267 3.52 -20.53 7.19
N ASP A 268 3.97 -19.59 6.36
CA ASP A 268 4.82 -18.48 6.83
C ASP A 268 4.04 -17.51 7.73
N SER A 269 2.77 -17.24 7.42
CA SER A 269 1.87 -16.48 8.29
C SER A 269 1.69 -17.18 9.64
N TYR A 270 1.43 -18.49 9.62
CA TYR A 270 1.28 -19.30 10.82
C TYR A 270 2.55 -19.28 11.71
N GLN A 271 3.73 -19.47 11.11
CA GLN A 271 4.98 -19.40 11.87
C GLN A 271 5.20 -18.02 12.49
N ALA A 272 4.90 -16.95 11.74
CA ALA A 272 4.92 -15.60 12.26
C ALA A 272 3.89 -15.39 13.39
N LEU A 273 2.67 -15.90 13.25
CA LEU A 273 1.62 -15.85 14.27
C LEU A 273 2.08 -16.50 15.58
N VAL A 274 2.60 -17.73 15.53
CA VAL A 274 3.12 -18.45 16.71
C VAL A 274 4.25 -17.65 17.38
N ARG A 275 5.20 -17.16 16.59
CA ARG A 275 6.29 -16.30 17.09
C ARG A 275 5.76 -15.03 17.73
N ASN A 276 4.77 -14.37 17.12
CA ASN A 276 4.20 -13.12 17.61
C ASN A 276 3.39 -13.33 18.89
N CYS A 277 2.69 -14.45 19.03
CA CYS A 277 2.07 -14.84 20.31
C CYS A 277 3.10 -14.98 21.42
N ALA A 278 4.25 -15.62 21.14
CA ALA A 278 5.35 -15.76 22.11
C ALA A 278 6.00 -14.41 22.43
N LEU A 279 6.30 -13.60 21.41
CA LEU A 279 6.90 -12.27 21.53
C LEU A 279 6.06 -11.35 22.43
N ASN A 280 4.73 -11.41 22.32
CA ASN A 280 3.81 -10.62 23.12
C ASN A 280 3.37 -11.32 24.41
N LYS A 281 3.93 -12.49 24.73
CA LYS A 281 3.65 -13.27 25.95
C LYS A 281 2.18 -13.68 26.10
N VAL A 282 1.51 -13.98 24.99
CA VAL A 282 0.08 -14.36 24.97
C VAL A 282 -0.18 -15.80 24.56
N SER A 283 0.85 -16.62 24.33
CA SER A 283 0.70 -18.00 23.85
C SER A 283 -0.23 -18.87 24.70
N LYS A 284 -0.35 -18.62 26.00
CA LYS A 284 -1.26 -19.38 26.89
C LYS A 284 -2.74 -19.18 26.56
N ASN A 285 -3.07 -18.08 25.90
CA ASN A 285 -4.44 -17.70 25.56
C ASN A 285 -4.78 -17.97 24.09
N VAL A 286 -3.83 -18.48 23.29
CA VAL A 286 -3.99 -18.63 21.84
C VAL A 286 -3.67 -20.05 21.40
N SER A 287 -4.61 -20.66 20.70
CA SER A 287 -4.40 -21.90 19.93
C SER A 287 -4.25 -21.54 18.46
N CYS A 288 -3.06 -21.74 17.91
CA CYS A 288 -2.74 -21.41 16.52
C CYS A 288 -2.84 -22.66 15.61
N HIS A 289 -3.44 -22.50 14.44
CA HIS A 289 -3.67 -23.56 13.45
C HIS A 289 -3.17 -23.15 12.05
N ASN A 290 -2.74 -24.14 11.27
CA ASN A 290 -2.40 -23.97 9.85
C ASN A 290 -3.25 -24.91 8.99
N LYS A 291 -4.53 -24.57 8.82
CA LYS A 291 -5.52 -25.38 8.09
C LYS A 291 -6.19 -24.56 7.00
N ASP A 292 -6.78 -25.28 6.04
CA ASP A 292 -7.80 -24.69 5.18
C ASP A 292 -8.95 -24.17 6.04
N ALA A 293 -9.44 -22.96 5.73
CA ALA A 293 -10.44 -22.31 6.55
C ALA A 293 -11.76 -23.09 6.63
N VAL A 294 -12.12 -23.85 5.59
CA VAL A 294 -13.35 -24.67 5.61
C VAL A 294 -13.20 -25.82 6.60
N ASP A 295 -12.05 -26.47 6.62
CA ASP A 295 -11.79 -27.58 7.54
C ASP A 295 -11.70 -27.07 8.98
N PHE A 296 -11.04 -25.92 9.18
CA PHE A 296 -11.01 -25.23 10.47
C PHE A 296 -12.41 -24.83 10.98
N ILE A 297 -13.31 -24.35 10.11
CA ILE A 297 -14.71 -24.05 10.49
C ILE A 297 -15.44 -25.32 10.94
N LYS A 298 -15.34 -26.39 10.14
CA LYS A 298 -16.13 -27.62 10.34
C LYS A 298 -15.65 -28.46 11.51
N GLU A 299 -14.38 -28.36 11.86
CA GLU A 299 -13.76 -29.16 12.91
C GLU A 299 -13.57 -28.32 14.18
N ASP A 300 -12.65 -27.35 14.15
CA ASP A 300 -12.20 -26.66 15.36
C ASP A 300 -13.21 -25.63 15.83
N VAL A 301 -13.73 -24.78 14.93
CA VAL A 301 -14.76 -23.79 15.29
C VAL A 301 -16.05 -24.50 15.73
N ARG A 302 -16.49 -25.55 15.02
CA ARG A 302 -17.64 -26.37 15.45
C ARG A 302 -17.46 -26.88 16.88
N ARG A 303 -16.32 -27.50 17.19
CA ARG A 303 -16.04 -28.07 18.52
C ARG A 303 -16.05 -26.99 19.61
N GLU A 304 -15.40 -25.85 19.36
CA GLU A 304 -15.36 -24.76 20.33
C GLU A 304 -16.72 -24.08 20.51
N LEU A 305 -17.54 -23.98 19.46
CA LEU A 305 -18.94 -23.52 19.57
C LEU A 305 -19.77 -24.45 20.44
N LEU A 306 -19.64 -25.77 20.26
CA LEU A 306 -20.35 -26.76 21.08
C LEU A 306 -19.96 -26.74 22.55
N THR A 307 -18.75 -26.27 22.85
CA THR A 307 -18.26 -26.16 24.23
C THR A 307 -18.62 -24.81 24.83
N THR A 308 -18.27 -23.72 24.15
CA THR A 308 -18.36 -22.35 24.68
C THR A 308 -19.78 -21.81 24.63
N CYS A 309 -20.52 -22.05 23.54
CA CYS A 309 -21.84 -21.44 23.37
C CYS A 309 -22.96 -22.20 24.06
N THR A 310 -22.69 -23.38 24.63
CA THR A 310 -23.65 -24.19 25.38
C THR A 310 -23.39 -24.16 26.89
N ASP A 311 -22.21 -23.69 27.33
CA ASP A 311 -21.85 -23.57 28.74
C ASP A 311 -22.60 -22.40 29.40
N GLU A 312 -23.48 -22.73 30.34
CA GLU A 312 -24.26 -21.76 31.12
C GLU A 312 -23.39 -20.88 32.03
N ASN A 313 -22.19 -21.34 32.39
CA ASN A 313 -21.24 -20.60 33.21
C ASN A 313 -20.33 -19.68 32.38
N PHE A 314 -20.42 -19.73 31.06
CA PHE A 314 -19.62 -18.87 30.19
C PHE A 314 -20.27 -17.48 30.08
N HIS A 315 -19.63 -16.48 30.71
CA HIS A 315 -20.17 -15.12 30.76
C HIS A 315 -19.63 -14.18 29.66
N GLY A 316 -18.56 -14.55 28.95
CA GLY A 316 -17.98 -13.73 27.88
C GLY A 316 -18.83 -13.68 26.60
N ASP A 317 -18.36 -12.93 25.61
CA ASP A 317 -18.91 -12.90 24.27
C ASP A 317 -18.07 -13.74 23.29
N VAL A 318 -18.69 -14.24 22.23
CA VAL A 318 -18.03 -15.04 21.18
C VAL A 318 -17.99 -14.24 19.89
N HIS A 319 -16.80 -14.03 19.35
CA HIS A 319 -16.56 -13.27 18.13
C HIS A 319 -15.88 -14.14 17.07
N ILE A 320 -16.23 -13.93 15.80
CA ILE A 320 -15.60 -14.60 14.66
C ILE A 320 -15.11 -13.55 13.68
N THR A 321 -13.81 -13.49 13.40
CA THR A 321 -13.24 -12.57 12.40
C THR A 321 -12.91 -13.30 11.09
N MET A 322 -13.41 -12.76 9.98
CA MET A 322 -13.22 -13.32 8.64
C MET A 322 -12.55 -12.30 7.69
N ASN A 323 -11.30 -11.91 7.98
CA ASN A 323 -10.56 -10.88 7.24
C ASN A 323 -9.92 -11.39 5.93
N LEU A 324 -10.74 -11.98 5.05
CA LEU A 324 -10.31 -12.42 3.72
C LEU A 324 -11.24 -11.83 2.64
N PRO A 325 -11.22 -10.51 2.36
CA PRO A 325 -12.34 -9.82 1.71
C PRO A 325 -12.74 -10.29 0.29
N ALA A 326 -11.81 -10.94 -0.42
CA ALA A 326 -12.11 -11.50 -1.73
C ALA A 326 -12.94 -12.79 -1.69
N MET A 327 -12.93 -13.53 -0.57
CA MET A 327 -13.45 -14.90 -0.47
C MET A 327 -14.22 -15.20 0.83
N ALA A 328 -14.05 -14.43 1.90
CA ALA A 328 -14.61 -14.72 3.22
C ALA A 328 -16.13 -14.97 3.18
N VAL A 329 -16.86 -14.17 2.40
CA VAL A 329 -18.30 -14.34 2.20
C VAL A 329 -18.64 -15.72 1.63
N GLU A 330 -17.81 -16.28 0.75
CA GLU A 330 -18.07 -17.59 0.15
C GLU A 330 -18.04 -18.72 1.18
N HIS A 331 -17.27 -18.57 2.26
CA HIS A 331 -17.17 -19.56 3.32
C HIS A 331 -18.34 -19.49 4.32
N LEU A 332 -19.21 -18.47 4.21
CA LEU A 332 -20.39 -18.37 5.06
C LEU A 332 -21.37 -19.54 4.89
N ILE A 333 -21.35 -20.21 3.73
CA ILE A 333 -22.16 -21.41 3.46
C ILE A 333 -21.90 -22.57 4.42
N HIS A 334 -20.82 -22.51 5.19
CA HIS A 334 -20.44 -23.56 6.13
C HIS A 334 -20.97 -23.33 7.54
N PHE A 335 -21.63 -22.20 7.83
CA PHE A 335 -22.29 -21.95 9.11
C PHE A 335 -23.74 -22.50 9.19
N PRO A 336 -24.59 -22.38 8.16
CA PRO A 336 -25.92 -22.97 8.19
C PRO A 336 -25.86 -24.49 8.40
N GLY A 337 -26.52 -25.00 9.45
CA GLY A 337 -26.48 -26.41 9.82
C GLY A 337 -25.12 -26.88 10.36
N LEU A 338 -24.21 -25.97 10.71
CA LEU A 338 -22.88 -26.32 11.26
C LEU A 338 -22.97 -27.13 12.54
N LEU A 339 -24.06 -27.02 13.31
CA LEU A 339 -24.34 -27.79 14.53
C LEU A 339 -25.53 -28.74 14.34
N LYS A 340 -25.91 -29.04 13.09
CA LYS A 340 -27.03 -29.95 12.82
C LYS A 340 -26.80 -31.31 13.47
N GLY A 341 -27.85 -31.84 14.09
CA GLY A 341 -27.87 -33.14 14.77
C GLY A 341 -27.52 -33.09 16.26
N GLU A 342 -27.18 -31.91 16.79
CA GLU A 342 -26.89 -31.70 18.21
C GLU A 342 -28.17 -31.28 18.93
N ASP A 343 -28.42 -31.87 20.11
CA ASP A 343 -29.53 -31.48 20.98
C ASP A 343 -29.03 -30.49 22.03
N ILE A 344 -28.99 -29.21 21.65
CA ILE A 344 -28.35 -28.14 22.43
C ILE A 344 -29.18 -26.86 22.40
N VAL A 345 -29.03 -26.05 23.45
CA VAL A 345 -29.49 -24.66 23.49
C VAL A 345 -28.28 -23.74 23.50
N LEU A 346 -28.25 -22.78 22.59
CA LEU A 346 -27.17 -21.78 22.55
C LEU A 346 -27.42 -20.70 23.61
N GLN A 347 -26.57 -20.69 24.63
CA GLN A 347 -26.51 -19.66 25.68
C GLN A 347 -25.91 -18.35 25.18
N LYS A 348 -25.03 -18.42 24.18
CA LYS A 348 -24.39 -17.25 23.54
C LYS A 348 -24.51 -17.32 22.03
N ARG A 349 -24.77 -16.17 21.40
CA ARG A 349 -24.82 -16.03 19.94
C ARG A 349 -23.48 -15.48 19.44
N PRO A 350 -22.72 -16.23 18.63
CA PRO A 350 -21.48 -15.73 18.06
C PRO A 350 -21.72 -14.52 17.15
N LEU A 351 -20.94 -13.47 17.33
CA LEU A 351 -20.93 -12.29 16.46
C LEU A 351 -19.86 -12.44 15.37
N VAL A 352 -20.30 -12.57 14.13
CA VAL A 352 -19.42 -12.67 12.96
C VAL A 352 -19.07 -11.28 12.47
N HIS A 353 -17.80 -11.05 12.17
CA HIS A 353 -17.26 -9.89 11.49
C HIS A 353 -16.66 -10.31 10.16
N VAL A 354 -17.47 -10.29 9.10
CA VAL A 354 -17.05 -10.70 7.76
C VAL A 354 -16.69 -9.49 6.92
N TYR A 355 -15.54 -9.56 6.26
CA TYR A 355 -15.08 -8.52 5.36
C TYR A 355 -15.34 -8.91 3.91
N CYS A 356 -15.72 -7.95 3.08
CA CYS A 356 -16.01 -8.17 1.66
C CYS A 356 -15.63 -6.96 0.80
N PHE A 357 -15.58 -7.15 -0.52
CA PHE A 357 -15.41 -6.06 -1.47
C PHE A 357 -16.74 -5.68 -2.14
N ALA A 358 -17.21 -4.45 -1.90
CA ALA A 358 -18.37 -3.88 -2.57
C ALA A 358 -17.93 -3.12 -3.84
N LYS A 359 -18.25 -3.70 -5.01
CA LYS A 359 -17.87 -3.16 -6.34
C LYS A 359 -19.06 -2.46 -6.99
N GLY A 360 -18.82 -1.40 -7.77
CA GLY A 360 -19.87 -0.64 -8.47
C GLY A 360 -19.96 0.81 -8.01
N VAL A 361 -21.02 1.52 -8.40
CA VAL A 361 -21.31 2.89 -7.94
C VAL A 361 -22.50 2.96 -6.99
N ASP A 362 -23.22 1.84 -6.85
CA ASP A 362 -24.41 1.70 -6.02
C ASP A 362 -24.06 1.73 -4.52
N ASP A 363 -25.09 1.71 -3.69
CA ASP A 363 -24.94 1.70 -2.24
C ASP A 363 -24.07 0.52 -1.77
N LYS A 364 -22.88 0.87 -1.29
CA LYS A 364 -21.86 -0.07 -0.83
C LYS A 364 -22.30 -0.89 0.36
N LYS A 365 -23.15 -0.33 1.22
CA LYS A 365 -23.70 -1.06 2.36
C LYS A 365 -24.67 -2.13 1.88
N GLN A 366 -25.56 -1.76 0.96
CA GLN A 366 -26.52 -2.70 0.36
C GLN A 366 -25.81 -3.82 -0.39
N ILE A 367 -24.82 -3.51 -1.24
CA ILE A 367 -24.02 -4.53 -1.94
C ILE A 367 -23.33 -5.48 -0.95
N ALA A 368 -22.75 -4.96 0.12
CA ALA A 368 -22.09 -5.78 1.13
C ALA A 368 -23.08 -6.69 1.87
N ARG A 369 -24.27 -6.18 2.17
CA ARG A 369 -25.36 -6.93 2.80
C ARG A 369 -25.81 -8.08 1.91
N GLU A 370 -26.17 -7.79 0.66
CA GLU A 370 -26.67 -8.77 -0.31
C GLU A 370 -25.64 -9.87 -0.56
N LEU A 371 -24.34 -9.54 -0.62
CA LEU A 371 -23.28 -10.54 -0.72
C LEU A 371 -23.24 -11.49 0.48
N VAL A 372 -23.44 -10.98 1.69
CA VAL A 372 -23.47 -11.81 2.90
C VAL A 372 -24.72 -12.67 2.93
N GLU A 373 -25.91 -12.09 2.74
CA GLU A 373 -27.19 -12.81 2.70
C GLU A 373 -27.20 -13.90 1.63
N GLN A 374 -26.64 -13.62 0.44
CA GLN A 374 -26.53 -14.59 -0.64
C GLN A 374 -25.76 -15.85 -0.23
N TRP A 375 -24.62 -15.71 0.46
CA TRP A 375 -23.78 -16.84 0.84
C TRP A 375 -24.17 -17.45 2.19
N LEU A 376 -24.83 -16.71 3.06
CA LEU A 376 -25.49 -17.25 4.24
C LEU A 376 -26.73 -18.08 3.85
N GLY A 377 -27.40 -17.68 2.77
CA GLY A 377 -28.60 -18.30 2.22
C GLY A 377 -29.90 -17.89 2.93
N SER A 378 -29.86 -16.80 3.69
CA SER A 378 -31.00 -16.17 4.37
C SER A 378 -30.83 -14.65 4.38
N GLU A 379 -31.95 -13.94 4.39
CA GLU A 379 -31.96 -12.48 4.62
C GLU A 379 -31.68 -12.17 6.09
N MET A 380 -31.00 -11.06 6.36
CA MET A 380 -30.65 -10.67 7.72
C MET A 380 -31.72 -9.78 8.36
N GLY A 381 -32.41 -10.26 9.39
CA GLY A 381 -33.31 -9.44 10.20
C GLY A 381 -32.56 -8.69 11.31
N ASP A 382 -33.08 -8.83 12.54
CA ASP A 382 -32.56 -8.21 13.77
C ASP A 382 -31.16 -8.73 14.17
N GLU A 383 -30.68 -9.80 13.55
CA GLU A 383 -29.32 -10.32 13.74
C GLU A 383 -28.24 -9.42 13.13
N LEU A 384 -28.59 -8.52 12.20
CA LEU A 384 -27.63 -7.57 11.63
C LEU A 384 -27.26 -6.52 12.68
N LYS A 385 -26.00 -6.53 13.11
CA LYS A 385 -25.47 -5.54 14.05
C LYS A 385 -25.00 -4.26 13.36
N GLU A 386 -24.23 -4.39 12.28
CA GLU A 386 -23.63 -3.23 11.61
C GLU A 386 -23.12 -3.55 10.20
N ILE A 387 -23.17 -2.56 9.31
CA ILE A 387 -22.41 -2.54 8.05
C ILE A 387 -21.51 -1.31 8.01
N ALA A 388 -20.20 -1.54 8.07
CA ALA A 388 -19.19 -0.50 8.20
C ALA A 388 -18.30 -0.41 6.96
N PHE A 389 -17.98 0.82 6.56
CA PHE A 389 -16.92 1.10 5.61
C PHE A 389 -15.56 0.94 6.29
N VAL A 390 -14.66 0.18 5.66
CA VAL A 390 -13.30 -0.04 6.17
C VAL A 390 -12.33 0.88 5.44
N ARG A 391 -12.31 0.81 4.10
CA ARG A 391 -11.43 1.63 3.27
C ARG A 391 -11.81 1.58 1.79
N ASN A 392 -11.37 2.58 1.05
CA ASN A 392 -11.31 2.49 -0.40
C ASN A 392 -10.13 1.59 -0.84
N VAL A 393 -10.39 0.71 -1.80
CA VAL A 393 -9.41 -0.26 -2.33
C VAL A 393 -8.93 0.18 -3.70
N ALA A 394 -9.86 0.60 -4.54
CA ALA A 394 -9.64 1.12 -5.89
C ALA A 394 -10.87 1.95 -6.29
N PRO A 395 -10.84 2.69 -7.42
CA PRO A 395 -12.03 3.34 -7.95
C PRO A 395 -13.21 2.35 -8.01
N ASN A 396 -14.37 2.78 -7.48
CA ASN A 396 -15.61 2.00 -7.43
C ASN A 396 -15.52 0.66 -6.67
N LYS A 397 -14.50 0.47 -5.83
CA LYS A 397 -14.31 -0.74 -5.02
C LYS A 397 -13.92 -0.38 -3.59
N ASP A 398 -14.83 -0.65 -2.67
CA ASP A 398 -14.62 -0.46 -1.24
C ASP A 398 -14.51 -1.80 -0.51
N MET A 399 -13.74 -1.79 0.56
CA MET A 399 -13.73 -2.87 1.54
C MET A 399 -14.74 -2.51 2.62
N MET A 400 -15.68 -3.42 2.84
CA MET A 400 -16.76 -3.29 3.82
C MET A 400 -16.61 -4.39 4.87
N ARG A 401 -17.13 -4.14 6.07
CA ARG A 401 -17.34 -5.14 7.12
C ARG A 401 -18.83 -5.25 7.38
N VAL A 402 -19.35 -6.46 7.38
CA VAL A 402 -20.70 -6.79 7.83
C VAL A 402 -20.58 -7.55 9.14
N SER A 403 -21.29 -7.10 10.16
CA SER A 403 -21.30 -7.71 11.49
C SER A 403 -22.70 -8.19 11.86
N PHE A 404 -22.85 -9.46 12.16
CA PHE A 404 -24.15 -10.09 12.42
C PHE A 404 -24.04 -11.29 13.36
N TYR A 405 -25.10 -11.60 14.09
CA TYR A 405 -25.15 -12.73 15.02
C TYR A 405 -25.55 -14.02 14.30
N LEU A 406 -24.89 -15.13 14.62
CA LEU A 406 -25.36 -16.47 14.24
C LEU A 406 -26.44 -16.93 15.22
N THR A 407 -27.60 -17.32 14.70
CA THR A 407 -28.72 -17.81 15.50
C THR A 407 -28.68 -19.33 15.68
N GLY A 408 -29.36 -19.83 16.71
CA GLY A 408 -29.55 -21.27 16.91
C GLY A 408 -30.23 -21.92 15.71
N ASP A 409 -31.30 -21.31 15.19
CA ASP A 409 -32.02 -21.83 14.02
C ASP A 409 -31.13 -21.98 12.78
N LEU A 410 -30.23 -21.01 12.56
CA LEU A 410 -29.27 -21.06 11.47
C LEU A 410 -28.25 -22.18 11.68
N LEU A 411 -27.64 -22.26 12.87
CA LEU A 411 -26.58 -23.22 13.18
C LEU A 411 -27.10 -24.66 13.26
N LEU A 412 -28.30 -24.89 13.80
CA LEU A 412 -28.94 -26.21 13.92
C LEU A 412 -29.62 -26.65 12.62
N GLY A 413 -29.88 -25.71 11.70
CA GLY A 413 -30.48 -25.98 10.39
C GLY A 413 -32.01 -26.02 10.41
N SER A 414 -32.64 -25.32 11.36
CA SER A 414 -34.09 -25.15 11.47
C SER A 414 -34.62 -24.08 10.49
N THR A 415 -33.78 -23.16 10.04
CA THR A 415 -34.15 -22.12 9.06
C THR A 415 -34.28 -22.72 7.65
N VAL A 416 -35.36 -22.37 6.93
CA VAL A 416 -35.48 -22.64 5.49
C VAL A 416 -34.50 -21.75 4.74
N VAL A 417 -33.29 -22.26 4.50
CA VAL A 417 -32.31 -21.61 3.64
C VAL A 417 -32.90 -21.52 2.24
N HIS A 418 -33.04 -20.31 1.67
CA HIS A 418 -33.49 -20.15 0.29
C HIS A 418 -32.39 -20.64 -0.63
N VAL A 419 -32.46 -21.92 -1.00
CA VAL A 419 -31.56 -22.60 -1.93
C VAL A 419 -31.78 -22.07 -3.35
N ARG A 420 -31.41 -20.82 -3.63
CA ARG A 420 -31.08 -20.43 -4.99
C ARG A 420 -29.66 -20.93 -5.26
N ASN A 421 -29.55 -22.12 -5.86
CA ASN A 421 -28.32 -22.73 -6.37
C ASN A 421 -27.25 -23.21 -5.34
N SER A 422 -27.62 -23.61 -4.11
CA SER A 422 -26.66 -24.12 -3.11
C SER A 422 -25.78 -25.27 -3.63
N SER A 423 -26.31 -26.18 -4.47
CA SER A 423 -25.54 -27.28 -5.06
C SER A 423 -24.49 -26.83 -6.09
N LYS A 424 -24.71 -25.72 -6.82
CA LYS A 424 -23.71 -25.11 -7.71
C LYS A 424 -22.72 -24.24 -6.93
N MET A 425 -23.18 -23.54 -5.89
CA MET A 425 -22.34 -22.69 -5.03
C MET A 425 -21.41 -23.51 -4.14
N ALA A 426 -21.91 -24.58 -3.52
CA ALA A 426 -21.08 -25.54 -2.77
C ALA A 426 -20.09 -26.26 -3.69
N LYS A 427 -20.46 -26.60 -4.94
CA LYS A 427 -19.52 -27.12 -5.95
C LYS A 427 -18.47 -26.07 -6.35
N LYS A 428 -18.81 -24.78 -6.39
CA LYS A 428 -17.87 -23.68 -6.67
C LYS A 428 -16.90 -23.46 -5.51
N ALA A 429 -17.39 -23.43 -4.27
CA ALA A 429 -16.59 -23.34 -3.05
C ALA A 429 -15.66 -24.56 -2.87
N ASN A 430 -16.18 -25.78 -3.06
CA ASN A 430 -15.37 -27.00 -2.97
C ASN A 430 -14.38 -27.16 -4.14
N LYS A 431 -14.65 -26.65 -5.35
CA LYS A 431 -13.67 -26.66 -6.47
C LYS A 431 -12.41 -25.85 -6.19
N LEU A 432 -12.45 -24.92 -5.23
CA LEU A 432 -11.28 -24.13 -4.82
C LEU A 432 -10.32 -24.93 -3.92
N LYS A 433 -10.76 -26.03 -3.28
CA LYS A 433 -9.87 -26.94 -2.52
C LYS A 433 -8.76 -27.56 -3.38
N ASP A 434 -8.98 -27.72 -4.68
CA ASP A 434 -8.02 -28.34 -5.61
C ASP A 434 -7.12 -27.34 -6.35
N GLN A 435 -7.38 -26.03 -6.24
CA GLN A 435 -6.55 -25.01 -6.91
C GLN A 435 -5.08 -25.01 -6.44
N PRO A 436 -4.75 -25.15 -5.14
CA PRO A 436 -3.35 -25.20 -4.70
C PRO A 436 -2.59 -26.37 -5.35
N LYS A 437 -3.24 -27.53 -5.51
CA LYS A 437 -2.63 -28.75 -6.09
C LYS A 437 -2.42 -28.64 -7.60
N GLN A 438 -3.33 -27.98 -8.33
CA GLN A 438 -3.15 -27.73 -9.78
C GLN A 438 -2.16 -26.59 -10.07
N LEU A 439 -2.11 -25.55 -9.24
CA LEU A 439 -1.17 -24.43 -9.38
C LEU A 439 0.26 -24.82 -9.01
N ALA A 440 0.46 -25.66 -7.99
CA ALA A 440 1.78 -26.23 -7.68
C ALA A 440 2.35 -27.10 -8.82
N LYS A 441 1.48 -27.84 -9.56
CA LYS A 441 1.88 -28.59 -10.77
C LYS A 441 2.24 -27.67 -11.94
N LYS A 442 1.50 -26.57 -12.14
CA LYS A 442 1.83 -25.57 -13.16
C LYS A 442 3.11 -24.80 -12.84
N ALA A 443 3.36 -24.45 -11.57
CA ALA A 443 4.59 -23.81 -11.15
C ALA A 443 5.80 -24.72 -11.42
N LYS A 444 5.73 -26.01 -11.05
CA LYS A 444 6.80 -26.99 -11.33
C LYS A 444 7.11 -27.13 -12.83
N ASN A 445 6.12 -27.06 -13.71
CA ASN A 445 6.32 -27.15 -15.16
C ASN A 445 6.89 -25.87 -15.80
N VAL A 446 6.79 -24.72 -15.13
CA VAL A 446 7.43 -23.47 -15.60
C VAL A 446 8.93 -23.47 -15.26
N PHE A 447 9.35 -24.16 -14.19
CA PHE A 447 10.76 -24.28 -13.80
C PHE A 447 11.58 -25.28 -14.62
N THR A 448 10.95 -26.15 -15.44
CA THR A 448 11.66 -27.12 -16.28
C THR A 448 12.06 -26.59 -17.66
N VAL A 449 11.69 -25.37 -18.05
CA VAL A 449 11.96 -24.82 -19.40
C VAL A 449 13.15 -23.84 -19.43
N SER A 450 13.81 -23.55 -18.31
CA SER A 450 14.95 -22.61 -18.27
C SER A 450 16.34 -23.27 -18.36
N GLN A 451 16.43 -24.58 -18.61
CA GLN A 451 17.69 -25.22 -18.98
C GLN A 451 17.50 -26.11 -20.22
N GLY A 452 17.66 -25.51 -21.41
CA GLY A 452 17.75 -26.31 -22.63
C GLY A 452 17.39 -25.56 -23.92
N LYS A 453 18.45 -25.13 -24.62
CA LYS A 453 18.56 -24.97 -26.09
C LYS A 453 18.15 -23.65 -26.74
N LYS A 454 19.18 -23.07 -27.36
CA LYS A 454 19.20 -22.06 -28.44
C LYS A 454 18.45 -22.55 -29.71
N ASN A 455 17.98 -21.56 -30.48
CA ASN A 455 17.66 -21.57 -31.91
C ASN A 455 16.49 -22.45 -32.42
N ASN A 456 15.35 -21.82 -32.73
CA ASN A 456 14.77 -21.73 -34.09
C ASN A 456 13.31 -21.26 -34.04
N PHE A 457 13.03 -20.09 -34.61
CA PHE A 457 11.64 -19.67 -34.89
C PHE A 457 11.11 -20.42 -36.11
N LYS A 458 10.06 -21.23 -35.92
CA LYS A 458 9.17 -21.67 -37.00
C LYS A 458 7.73 -21.23 -36.71
N LYS A 459 7.09 -20.70 -37.76
CA LYS A 459 5.72 -20.15 -37.82
C LYS A 459 4.67 -21.08 -37.21
N ALA A 460 3.76 -20.49 -36.42
CA ALA A 460 2.58 -21.18 -35.90
C ALA A 460 1.48 -21.29 -36.99
N LYS A 461 0.90 -22.50 -37.10
CA LYS A 461 -0.29 -22.81 -37.89
C LYS A 461 -1.56 -22.45 -37.10
N GLU A 462 -2.55 -21.90 -37.80
CA GLU A 462 -3.93 -21.72 -37.35
C GLU A 462 -4.59 -23.06 -37.02
N VAL A 463 -5.36 -23.09 -35.92
CA VAL A 463 -6.36 -24.13 -35.65
C VAL A 463 -7.69 -23.42 -35.37
N THR A 464 -8.67 -23.74 -36.20
CA THR A 464 -10.06 -23.33 -36.14
C THR A 464 -10.82 -24.06 -35.03
N SER A 465 -11.69 -23.37 -34.30
CA SER A 465 -12.87 -24.00 -33.68
C SER A 465 -13.98 -23.00 -33.38
N ASN A 466 -15.20 -23.43 -33.71
CA ASN A 466 -16.44 -22.68 -33.87
C ASN A 466 -17.03 -22.05 -32.59
N LEU A 467 -17.51 -20.81 -32.70
CA LEU A 467 -18.51 -20.22 -31.79
C LEU A 467 -19.68 -19.65 -32.60
N LYS A 468 -20.90 -20.03 -32.17
CA LYS A 468 -22.19 -19.69 -32.78
C LYS A 468 -22.48 -18.18 -32.69
N LYS A 469 -23.05 -17.66 -33.78
CA LYS A 469 -23.38 -16.25 -34.06
C LYS A 469 -24.40 -15.66 -33.06
N ILE A 470 -24.12 -14.45 -32.56
CA ILE A 470 -25.14 -13.48 -32.09
C ILE A 470 -25.02 -12.26 -33.01
N HIS A 471 -26.15 -11.83 -33.57
CA HIS A 471 -26.25 -10.84 -34.63
C HIS A 471 -26.38 -9.42 -34.04
N VAL A 472 -25.35 -8.57 -34.23
CA VAL A 472 -25.38 -7.14 -33.88
C VAL A 472 -24.71 -6.34 -35.00
N GLN A 473 -25.36 -6.24 -36.16
CA GLN A 473 -24.83 -5.52 -37.32
C GLN A 473 -25.31 -4.04 -37.42
N ASN A 474 -26.47 -3.68 -36.84
CA ASN A 474 -27.04 -2.35 -37.08
C ASN A 474 -26.54 -1.17 -36.22
N LYS A 475 -25.64 -1.38 -35.24
CA LYS A 475 -25.07 -0.29 -34.41
C LYS A 475 -23.59 0.04 -34.71
N ARG A 476 -22.89 -0.78 -35.49
CA ARG A 476 -21.46 -0.58 -35.80
C ARG A 476 -21.25 0.28 -37.06
N GLU A 477 -22.09 0.10 -38.08
CA GLU A 477 -22.00 0.86 -39.35
C GLU A 477 -22.30 2.36 -39.19
N LYS A 478 -23.18 2.75 -38.25
CA LYS A 478 -23.46 4.17 -37.96
C LYS A 478 -22.33 4.88 -37.19
N LEU A 479 -21.47 4.14 -36.51
CA LEU A 479 -20.35 4.70 -35.74
C LEU A 479 -19.11 4.91 -36.62
N ASP A 480 -18.85 3.98 -37.55
CA ASP A 480 -17.71 4.05 -38.48
C ASP A 480 -17.87 5.17 -39.53
N HIS A 481 -19.10 5.40 -40.02
CA HIS A 481 -19.36 6.50 -40.97
C HIS A 481 -19.15 7.89 -40.34
N LYS A 482 -19.46 8.05 -39.04
CA LYS A 482 -19.18 9.30 -38.30
C LYS A 482 -17.69 9.51 -38.03
N PHE A 483 -16.90 8.44 -37.95
CA PHE A 483 -15.45 8.51 -37.71
C PHE A 483 -14.67 8.86 -38.99
N GLN A 484 -15.10 8.33 -40.14
CA GLN A 484 -14.50 8.65 -41.45
C GLN A 484 -14.75 10.10 -41.89
N ASP A 485 -15.96 10.63 -41.64
CA ASP A 485 -16.31 12.03 -41.94
C ASP A 485 -15.53 13.05 -41.10
N LEU A 486 -15.27 12.71 -39.82
CA LEU A 486 -14.47 13.55 -38.93
C LEU A 486 -12.99 13.55 -39.33
N HIS A 487 -12.48 12.42 -39.82
CA HIS A 487 -11.10 12.32 -40.28
C HIS A 487 -10.87 13.10 -41.59
N ALA A 488 -11.82 13.06 -42.53
CA ALA A 488 -11.76 13.84 -43.77
C ALA A 488 -11.75 15.36 -43.53
N LYS A 489 -12.52 15.85 -42.54
CA LYS A 489 -12.56 17.27 -42.16
C LYS A 489 -11.27 17.77 -41.47
N ILE A 490 -10.52 16.89 -40.82
CA ILE A 490 -9.25 17.22 -40.15
C ILE A 490 -8.07 17.26 -41.14
N VAL A 491 -8.09 16.42 -42.18
CA VAL A 491 -7.03 16.36 -43.20
C VAL A 491 -7.09 17.55 -44.16
N ALA A 492 -8.26 18.13 -44.41
CA ALA A 492 -8.45 19.26 -45.33
C ALA A 492 -7.93 20.64 -44.83
N LYS A 493 -7.35 20.75 -43.62
CA LYS A 493 -6.93 22.04 -43.02
C LYS A 493 -5.41 22.25 -42.87
N LYS A 494 -4.55 21.49 -43.54
CA LYS A 494 -3.08 21.73 -43.55
C LYS A 494 -2.57 22.18 -44.92
N ALA A 495 -2.05 23.41 -44.99
CA ALA A 495 -1.34 23.93 -46.16
C ALA A 495 0.03 23.23 -46.36
N PRO A 496 0.59 23.16 -47.60
CA PRO A 496 1.83 22.45 -47.89
C PRO A 496 3.07 23.22 -47.38
N LYS A 497 4.09 22.49 -46.87
CA LYS A 497 5.44 23.02 -46.60
C LYS A 497 6.29 23.04 -47.89
N PRO A 498 7.20 24.01 -48.09
CA PRO A 498 8.07 24.07 -49.27
C PRO A 498 9.16 22.98 -49.27
N ALA A 499 9.58 22.58 -50.47
CA ALA A 499 10.55 21.51 -50.72
C ALA A 499 12.00 21.87 -50.31
N PRO A 500 12.81 20.89 -49.86
CA PRO A 500 14.22 21.12 -49.50
C PRO A 500 15.14 21.16 -50.74
N LYS A 501 16.17 22.02 -50.68
CA LYS A 501 17.24 22.15 -51.70
C LYS A 501 18.20 20.95 -51.70
N PRO A 502 18.81 20.59 -52.84
CA PRO A 502 19.78 19.48 -52.92
C PRO A 502 21.17 19.85 -52.37
N LEU A 503 21.83 18.88 -51.72
CA LEU A 503 23.21 18.96 -51.23
C LEU A 503 24.21 18.42 -52.28
N PRO A 504 25.46 18.93 -52.33
CA PRO A 504 26.45 18.56 -53.34
C PRO A 504 27.11 17.20 -53.09
N ALA A 505 27.50 16.54 -54.18
CA ALA A 505 28.15 15.23 -54.20
C ALA A 505 29.57 15.25 -53.61
N LYS A 506 29.90 14.25 -52.77
CA LYS A 506 31.28 13.91 -52.38
C LYS A 506 31.64 12.51 -52.85
N ASN A 507 32.81 12.41 -53.46
CA ASN A 507 33.40 11.25 -54.12
C ASN A 507 33.65 10.05 -53.19
N LYS A 508 33.49 8.85 -53.76
CA LYS A 508 33.84 7.55 -53.19
C LYS A 508 35.36 7.33 -53.21
N SER A 509 35.91 6.75 -52.13
CA SER A 509 37.11 5.90 -52.18
C SER A 509 36.79 4.55 -51.51
N LYS A 510 37.30 3.47 -52.10
CA LYS A 510 37.08 2.06 -51.70
C LYS A 510 37.89 1.70 -50.43
N PRO A 511 37.42 0.73 -49.62
CA PRO A 511 38.18 0.21 -48.48
C PRO A 511 39.31 -0.74 -48.93
N ASP A 512 40.50 -0.54 -48.37
CA ASP A 512 41.67 -1.40 -48.51
C ASP A 512 41.60 -2.55 -47.49
N THR A 513 41.77 -3.78 -47.97
CA THR A 513 41.73 -5.03 -47.22
C THR A 513 43.14 -5.58 -47.12
N SER A 514 43.97 -4.93 -46.29
CA SER A 514 45.30 -5.43 -45.96
C SER A 514 45.77 -4.86 -44.61
N LYS A 515 45.30 -5.47 -43.50
CA LYS A 515 45.91 -5.44 -42.14
C LYS A 515 44.98 -6.05 -41.09
N VAL A 516 44.60 -7.31 -41.26
CA VAL A 516 44.08 -8.14 -40.17
C VAL A 516 44.73 -9.52 -40.29
N GLN A 517 46.05 -9.56 -40.11
CA GLN A 517 46.80 -10.79 -39.97
C GLN A 517 48.12 -10.53 -39.25
N THR A 518 48.06 -10.22 -37.96
CA THR A 518 49.16 -10.37 -36.97
C THR A 518 48.60 -9.94 -35.61
N GLY A 519 48.62 -10.84 -34.63
CA GLY A 519 48.07 -10.59 -33.29
C GLY A 519 47.21 -11.73 -32.73
N LEU A 520 47.24 -12.92 -33.34
CA LEU A 520 46.92 -14.18 -32.68
C LEU A 520 48.26 -14.86 -32.34
N SER A 521 48.91 -14.39 -31.28
CA SER A 521 50.05 -15.03 -30.62
C SER A 521 50.45 -14.22 -29.39
N GLU A 522 49.54 -14.12 -28.41
CA GLU A 522 49.87 -13.76 -27.02
C GLU A 522 48.59 -13.91 -26.18
N MET A 523 48.23 -15.16 -25.88
CA MET A 523 47.41 -15.55 -24.72
C MET A 523 47.48 -17.08 -24.56
N GLN A 524 48.71 -17.56 -24.37
CA GLN A 524 49.02 -18.76 -23.60
C GLN A 524 50.02 -18.32 -22.52
N MET A 525 49.49 -17.93 -21.37
CA MET A 525 49.98 -18.24 -20.02
C MET A 525 48.91 -17.82 -19.02
#